data_AF-A0AAN4KLY8-F1
#
_entry.id   AF-A0AAN4KLY8-F1
#
_cell.length_a   1.000
_cell.length_b   1.000
_cell.length_c   1.000
_cell.angle_alpha   90.00
_cell.angle_beta   90.00
_cell.angle_gamma   90.00
#
_symmetry.space_group_name_H-M   'P 1'
#
loop_
_entity.id
_entity.type
_entity.pdbx_description
1 polymer ?
#
loop_
_entity_poly.entity_id
_entity_poly.type
_entity_poly.pdbx_seq_one_letter_code
_entity_poly.pdbx_strand_id
1 'polypeptide(L)'
;MSVSVSDELQLFAQEIQSFLSPNTLRDLARDVGFVQRTSKYQAKDLVALCVWVNQNVAMTSLTQLSSCLEASTEVLISPEGLNQRFNKAAVQLLQHLLAELLSKKLAASMPISSPYTSVFKRIRILDSTAFQLPDVFSSVYPGAGGCSHTAGIKIQLEYDLLSGQFLHIHTRSR
;
A
#
# COMPACT_ATOMS: atom_id res chain seq x y z
N MET A 1 2.24 23.03 15.09
CA MET A 1 2.33 23.29 13.64
C MET A 1 1.69 22.09 12.96
N SER A 2 0.58 22.28 12.24
CA SER A 2 -0.06 21.20 11.47
C SER A 2 0.80 20.93 10.24
N VAL A 3 1.41 19.75 10.19
CA VAL A 3 2.10 19.26 9.00
C VAL A 3 1.06 19.17 7.87
N SER A 4 1.36 19.73 6.69
CA SER A 4 0.41 19.61 5.58
C SER A 4 0.41 18.19 5.05
N VAL A 5 -0.70 17.73 4.45
CA VAL A 5 -0.78 16.38 3.84
C VAL A 5 0.33 16.16 2.82
N SER A 6 0.79 17.23 2.16
CA SER A 6 1.92 17.18 1.22
C SER A 6 3.26 16.87 1.92
N ASP A 7 3.48 17.43 3.11
CA ASP A 7 4.71 17.22 3.87
C ASP A 7 4.76 15.80 4.46
N GLU A 8 3.62 15.25 4.91
CA GLU A 8 3.54 13.85 5.36
C GLU A 8 3.81 12.87 4.22
N LEU A 9 3.26 13.12 3.03
CA LEU A 9 3.53 12.32 1.83
C LEU A 9 5.01 12.38 1.43
N GLN A 10 5.67 13.52 1.61
CA GLN A 10 7.10 13.68 1.32
C GLN A 10 7.99 12.91 2.31
N LEU A 11 7.64 12.89 3.60
CA LEU A 11 8.36 12.07 4.59
C LEU A 11 8.16 10.57 4.31
N PHE A 12 6.93 10.18 4.00
CA PHE A 12 6.62 8.81 3.59
C PHE A 12 7.39 8.42 2.32
N ALA A 13 7.54 9.35 1.37
CA ALA A 13 8.31 9.15 0.16
C ALA A 13 9.78 8.85 0.40
N GLN A 14 10.42 9.65 1.27
CA GLN A 14 11.82 9.46 1.64
C GLN A 14 12.03 8.12 2.32
N GLU A 15 11.06 7.69 3.12
CA GLU A 15 11.08 6.39 3.78
C GLU A 15 10.90 5.23 2.81
N ILE A 16 10.00 5.36 1.83
CA ILE A 16 9.86 4.39 0.75
C ILE A 16 11.17 4.31 -0.05
N GLN A 17 11.75 5.43 -0.43
CA GLN A 17 13.00 5.46 -1.19
C GLN A 17 14.19 4.91 -0.40
N SER A 18 14.24 5.13 0.93
CA SER A 18 15.31 4.61 1.78
C SER A 18 15.21 3.10 1.97
N PHE A 19 13.98 2.55 2.08
CA PHE A 19 13.76 1.11 2.31
C PHE A 19 13.61 0.26 1.05
N LEU A 20 13.15 0.85 -0.05
CA LEU A 20 12.87 0.14 -1.30
C LEU A 20 13.86 0.60 -2.36
N SER A 21 15.01 -0.07 -2.39
CA SER A 21 15.91 0.05 -3.54
C SER A 21 15.15 -0.35 -4.82
N PRO A 22 15.47 0.25 -5.98
CA PRO A 22 14.84 -0.12 -7.25
C PRO A 22 14.96 -1.61 -7.60
N ASN A 23 15.99 -2.28 -7.08
CA ASN A 23 16.20 -3.71 -7.26
C ASN A 23 15.23 -4.52 -6.41
N THR A 24 15.11 -4.21 -5.12
CA THR A 24 14.15 -4.84 -4.20
C THR A 24 12.73 -4.74 -4.73
N LEU A 25 12.34 -3.55 -5.21
CA LEU A 25 11.01 -3.33 -5.77
C LEU A 25 10.78 -4.15 -7.05
N ARG A 26 11.81 -4.29 -7.89
CA ARG A 26 11.73 -5.09 -9.12
C ARG A 26 11.58 -6.58 -8.81
N ASP A 27 12.32 -7.07 -7.83
CA ASP A 27 12.27 -8.48 -7.43
C ASP A 27 10.92 -8.80 -6.80
N LEU A 28 10.43 -7.95 -5.88
CA LEU A 28 9.08 -8.05 -5.33
C LEU A 28 8.01 -8.06 -6.44
N ALA A 29 8.16 -7.18 -7.43
CA ALA A 29 7.24 -7.10 -8.56
C ALA A 29 7.29 -8.31 -9.49
N ARG A 30 8.43 -9.03 -9.56
CA ARG A 30 8.54 -10.30 -10.29
C ARG A 30 7.89 -11.43 -9.52
N ASP A 31 8.09 -11.48 -8.20
CA ASP A 31 7.54 -12.53 -7.33
C ASP A 31 6.01 -12.55 -7.37
N VAL A 32 5.38 -11.37 -7.37
CA VAL A 32 3.91 -11.23 -7.50
C VAL A 32 3.43 -11.28 -8.96
N GLY A 33 4.34 -11.44 -9.94
CA GLY A 33 4.01 -11.53 -11.36
C GLY A 33 3.56 -10.23 -12.03
N PHE A 34 3.76 -9.07 -11.38
CA PHE A 34 3.46 -7.75 -11.95
C PHE A 34 4.45 -7.39 -13.08
N VAL A 35 5.74 -7.68 -12.86
CA VAL A 35 6.80 -7.53 -13.88
C VAL A 35 7.18 -8.91 -14.40
N GLN A 36 6.76 -9.23 -15.62
CA GLN A 36 7.13 -10.49 -16.30
C GLN A 36 8.20 -10.29 -17.37
N ARG A 37 8.23 -9.09 -17.97
CA ARG A 37 9.22 -8.67 -18.96
C ARG A 37 9.66 -7.25 -18.68
N THR A 38 10.87 -6.90 -19.11
CA THR A 38 11.38 -5.53 -19.02
C THR A 38 10.55 -4.62 -19.92
N SER A 39 9.90 -3.61 -19.34
CA SER A 39 9.16 -2.56 -20.06
C SER A 39 9.58 -1.18 -19.59
N LYS A 40 9.24 -0.15 -20.39
CA LYS A 40 9.46 1.26 -20.02
C LYS A 40 8.78 1.61 -18.69
N TYR A 41 7.55 1.13 -18.52
CA TYR A 41 6.81 1.20 -17.27
C TYR A 41 7.24 0.08 -16.31
N GLN A 42 7.65 0.45 -15.11
CA GLN A 42 8.17 -0.41 -14.06
C GLN A 42 7.32 -0.31 -12.77
N ALA A 43 7.59 -1.19 -11.82
CA ALA A 43 6.94 -1.18 -10.51
C ALA A 43 7.05 0.17 -9.79
N LYS A 44 8.20 0.84 -9.90
CA LYS A 44 8.42 2.17 -9.30
C LYS A 44 7.44 3.22 -9.82
N ASP A 45 7.05 3.11 -11.09
CA ASP A 45 6.16 4.08 -11.73
C ASP A 45 4.70 3.87 -11.26
N LEU A 46 4.33 2.61 -10.96
CA LEU A 46 3.05 2.31 -10.31
C LEU A 46 2.99 2.89 -8.89
N VAL A 47 4.04 2.66 -8.08
CA VAL A 47 4.06 3.19 -6.71
C VAL A 47 4.10 4.72 -6.75
N ALA A 48 4.90 5.31 -7.64
CA ALA A 48 4.92 6.76 -7.93
C ALA A 48 3.50 7.27 -8.22
N LEU A 49 2.79 6.62 -9.13
CA LEU A 49 1.44 7.02 -9.51
C LEU A 49 0.44 6.94 -8.35
N CYS A 50 0.46 5.83 -7.60
CA CYS A 50 -0.53 5.54 -6.56
C CYS A 50 -0.29 6.31 -5.26
N VAL A 51 0.96 6.64 -4.92
CA VAL A 51 1.31 7.27 -3.66
C VAL A 51 1.58 8.77 -3.82
N TRP A 52 2.13 9.22 -4.95
CA TRP A 52 2.59 10.60 -5.13
C TRP A 52 1.75 11.42 -6.09
N VAL A 53 1.46 10.88 -7.26
CA VAL A 53 0.96 11.69 -8.38
C VAL A 53 -0.51 12.06 -8.20
N ASN A 54 -1.27 11.32 -7.39
CA ASN A 54 -2.69 11.61 -7.26
C ASN A 54 -3.31 11.24 -5.91
N GLN A 55 -3.85 12.23 -5.20
CA GLN A 55 -4.68 12.03 -4.02
C GLN A 55 -6.01 11.31 -4.35
N ASN A 56 -6.44 11.32 -5.63
CA ASN A 56 -7.66 10.71 -6.13
C ASN A 56 -7.43 9.90 -7.41
N VAL A 57 -6.53 8.91 -7.39
CA VAL A 57 -6.30 7.98 -8.53
C VAL A 57 -7.61 7.43 -9.10
N ALA A 58 -8.60 7.20 -8.24
CA ALA A 58 -9.91 6.68 -8.62
C ALA A 58 -10.81 7.68 -9.38
N MET A 59 -10.62 9.00 -9.21
CA MET A 59 -11.49 10.03 -9.81
C MET A 59 -10.88 10.71 -11.03
N THR A 60 -9.56 10.67 -11.17
CA THR A 60 -8.85 11.29 -12.29
C THR A 60 -8.87 10.39 -13.51
N SER A 61 -9.09 10.98 -14.68
CA SER A 61 -9.14 10.24 -15.93
C SER A 61 -7.79 9.57 -16.27
N LEU A 62 -7.83 8.44 -16.97
CA LEU A 62 -6.62 7.72 -17.39
C LEU A 62 -5.69 8.58 -18.27
N THR A 63 -6.25 9.48 -19.08
CA THR A 63 -5.49 10.45 -19.89
C THR A 63 -4.70 11.39 -19.00
N GLN A 64 -5.35 12.01 -18.01
CA GLN A 64 -4.67 12.86 -17.03
C GLN A 64 -3.61 12.10 -16.23
N LEU A 65 -3.92 10.88 -15.76
CA LEU A 65 -2.95 10.04 -15.06
C LEU A 65 -1.72 9.74 -15.93
N SER A 66 -1.91 9.42 -17.22
CA SER A 66 -0.81 9.18 -18.14
C SER A 66 0.06 10.41 -18.38
N SER A 67 -0.55 11.59 -18.57
CA SER A 67 0.17 12.85 -18.74
C SER A 67 0.92 13.27 -17.48
N CYS A 68 0.33 13.09 -16.29
CA CYS A 68 1.01 13.37 -15.04
C CYS A 68 2.18 12.42 -14.79
N LEU A 69 2.04 11.13 -15.15
CA LEU A 69 3.12 10.15 -15.06
C LEU A 69 4.27 10.51 -16.01
N GLU A 70 3.96 10.89 -17.24
CA GLU A 70 4.96 11.33 -18.23
C GLU A 70 5.71 12.57 -17.72
N ALA A 71 5.01 13.57 -17.20
CA ALA A 71 5.62 14.79 -16.68
C ALA A 71 6.53 14.56 -15.45
N SER A 72 6.25 13.53 -14.64
CA SER A 72 6.98 13.27 -13.39
C SER A 72 8.09 12.23 -13.51
N THR A 73 7.94 11.26 -14.41
CA THR A 73 8.86 10.10 -14.54
C THR A 73 9.48 9.96 -15.92
N GLU A 74 9.09 10.80 -16.89
CA GLU A 74 9.47 10.72 -18.31
C GLU A 74 9.05 9.40 -19.00
N VAL A 75 8.21 8.59 -18.33
CA VAL A 75 7.72 7.33 -18.88
C VAL A 75 6.47 7.58 -19.72
N LEU A 76 6.61 7.35 -21.03
CA LEU A 76 5.51 7.35 -21.98
C LEU A 76 4.69 6.05 -21.88
N ILE A 77 3.42 6.17 -21.49
CA ILE A 77 2.44 5.08 -21.49
C ILE A 77 1.08 5.59 -22.01
N SER A 78 0.38 4.78 -22.81
CA SER A 78 -0.98 5.14 -23.25
C SER A 78 -2.01 4.95 -22.12
N PRO A 79 -3.14 5.67 -22.14
CA PRO A 79 -4.23 5.48 -21.17
C PRO A 79 -4.69 4.02 -21.05
N GLU A 80 -4.93 3.35 -22.19
CA GLU A 80 -5.22 1.91 -22.23
C GLU A 80 -4.11 1.06 -21.64
N GLY A 81 -2.86 1.37 -21.98
CA GLY A 81 -1.69 0.66 -21.46
C GLY A 81 -1.61 0.76 -19.94
N LEU A 82 -1.91 1.94 -19.39
CA LEU A 82 -1.97 2.19 -17.96
C LEU A 82 -3.12 1.43 -17.29
N ASN A 83 -4.31 1.44 -17.90
CA ASN A 83 -5.47 0.69 -17.41
C ASN A 83 -5.17 -0.81 -17.25
N GLN A 84 -4.49 -1.41 -18.22
CA GLN A 84 -4.09 -2.83 -18.16
C GLN A 84 -3.09 -3.14 -17.03
N ARG A 85 -2.39 -2.13 -16.51
CA ARG A 85 -1.52 -2.28 -15.33
C ARG A 85 -2.29 -2.25 -14.02
N PHE A 86 -3.50 -1.70 -13.98
CA PHE A 86 -4.39 -1.83 -12.82
C PHE A 86 -5.07 -3.19 -12.82
N ASN A 87 -4.39 -4.17 -12.23
CA ASN A 87 -4.83 -5.55 -12.18
C ASN A 87 -4.57 -6.18 -10.79
N LYS A 88 -4.93 -7.46 -10.64
CA LYS A 88 -4.75 -8.19 -9.36
C LYS A 88 -3.29 -8.22 -8.90
N ALA A 89 -2.32 -8.35 -9.81
CA ALA A 89 -0.91 -8.35 -9.46
C ALA A 89 -0.44 -6.97 -8.94
N ALA A 90 -1.00 -5.88 -9.46
CA ALA A 90 -0.74 -4.54 -8.93
C ALA A 90 -1.24 -4.38 -7.49
N VAL A 91 -2.44 -4.91 -7.19
CA VAL A 91 -2.99 -4.90 -5.82
C VAL A 91 -2.09 -5.72 -4.88
N GLN A 92 -1.67 -6.92 -5.31
CA GLN A 92 -0.76 -7.76 -4.52
C GLN A 92 0.59 -7.09 -4.29
N LEU A 93 1.15 -6.43 -5.31
CA LEU A 93 2.39 -5.66 -5.18
C LEU A 93 2.27 -4.59 -4.10
N LEU A 94 1.21 -3.79 -4.12
CA LEU A 94 0.98 -2.75 -3.12
C LEU A 94 0.77 -3.32 -1.71
N GLN A 95 0.04 -4.44 -1.59
CA GLN A 95 -0.13 -5.13 -0.31
C GLN A 95 1.20 -5.66 0.26
N HIS A 96 2.02 -6.30 -0.59
CA HIS A 96 3.33 -6.80 -0.19
C HIS A 96 4.28 -5.67 0.20
N LEU A 97 4.28 -4.58 -0.57
CA LEU A 97 5.09 -3.39 -0.29
C LEU A 97 4.72 -2.78 1.06
N LEU A 98 3.42 -2.63 1.34
CA LEU A 98 2.95 -2.14 2.63
C LEU A 98 3.38 -3.08 3.78
N ALA A 99 3.21 -4.40 3.61
CA ALA A 99 3.61 -5.38 4.61
C ALA A 99 5.13 -5.36 4.90
N GLU A 100 5.96 -5.23 3.86
CA GLU A 100 7.42 -5.16 4.01
C GLU A 100 7.86 -3.88 4.72
N LEU A 101 7.28 -2.73 4.36
CA LEU A 101 7.55 -1.45 5.02
C LEU A 101 7.17 -1.48 6.50
N LEU A 102 5.98 -2.00 6.81
CA LEU A 102 5.52 -2.15 8.19
C LEU A 102 6.42 -3.09 8.98
N SER A 103 6.79 -4.24 8.39
CA SER A 103 7.68 -5.20 9.02
C SER A 103 9.05 -4.59 9.35
N LYS A 104 9.62 -3.81 8.42
CA LYS A 104 10.90 -3.12 8.67
C LYS A 104 10.78 -2.02 9.72
N LYS A 105 9.71 -1.21 9.69
CA LYS A 105 9.47 -0.17 10.69
C LYS A 105 9.25 -0.75 12.10
N LEU A 106 8.50 -1.85 12.20
CA LEU A 106 8.27 -2.56 13.44
C LEU A 106 9.53 -3.25 13.95
N ALA A 107 10.34 -3.84 13.08
CA ALA A 107 11.62 -4.45 13.46
C ALA A 107 12.67 -3.41 13.90
N ALA A 108 12.67 -2.22 13.27
CA ALA A 108 13.55 -1.11 13.66
C ALA A 108 13.13 -0.49 15.01
N SER A 109 11.85 -0.55 15.34
CA SER A 109 11.34 -0.21 16.67
C SER A 109 11.69 -1.38 17.61
N MET A 110 12.73 -1.19 18.44
CA MET A 110 13.32 -2.25 19.27
C MET A 110 12.28 -3.16 19.96
N PRO A 111 12.56 -4.49 20.10
CA PRO A 111 11.75 -5.34 20.95
C PRO A 111 11.75 -4.73 22.35
N ILE A 112 10.55 -4.52 22.91
CA ILE A 112 10.41 -3.92 24.22
C ILE A 112 11.03 -4.90 25.23
N SER A 113 12.27 -4.65 25.63
CA SER A 113 12.91 -5.35 26.75
C SER A 113 12.18 -4.95 28.02
N SER A 114 11.11 -5.68 28.32
CA SER A 114 10.24 -5.40 29.47
C SER A 114 10.20 -6.60 30.41
N PRO A 115 9.96 -6.36 31.71
CA PRO A 115 9.69 -7.43 32.67
C PRO A 115 8.51 -8.32 32.25
N TYR A 116 7.63 -7.85 31.36
CA TYR A 116 6.51 -8.62 30.82
C TYR A 116 6.95 -9.81 29.95
N THR A 117 8.18 -9.83 29.43
CA THR A 117 8.73 -10.99 28.70
C THR A 117 8.82 -12.26 29.57
N SER A 118 8.88 -12.10 30.89
CA SER A 118 8.86 -13.21 31.85
C SER A 118 7.45 -13.74 32.14
N VAL A 119 6.41 -12.93 31.87
CA VAL A 119 5.00 -13.23 32.20
C VAL A 119 4.22 -13.65 30.97
N PHE A 120 4.38 -12.93 29.86
CA PHE A 120 3.65 -13.16 28.61
C PHE A 120 4.61 -13.66 27.53
N LYS A 121 4.31 -14.82 26.95
CA LYS A 121 5.09 -15.38 25.83
C LYS A 121 4.94 -14.57 24.54
N ARG A 122 3.80 -13.89 24.36
CA ARG A 122 3.46 -13.12 23.16
C ARG A 122 2.37 -12.09 23.50
N ILE A 123 2.50 -10.88 22.97
CA ILE A 123 1.48 -9.82 23.09
C ILE A 123 1.12 -9.40 21.67
N ARG A 124 -0.09 -9.74 21.21
CA ARG A 124 -0.56 -9.42 19.86
C ARG A 124 -1.37 -8.14 19.90
N ILE A 125 -0.95 -7.14 19.14
CA ILE A 125 -1.71 -5.93 18.93
C ILE A 125 -2.43 -6.08 17.61
N LEU A 126 -3.76 -5.93 17.67
CA LEU A 126 -4.63 -5.89 16.53
C LEU A 126 -5.20 -4.49 16.40
N ASP A 127 -4.99 -3.87 15.24
CA ASP A 127 -5.58 -2.59 14.91
C ASP A 127 -6.25 -2.66 13.53
N SER A 128 -7.18 -1.75 13.28
CA SER A 128 -7.85 -1.70 11.98
C SER A 128 -8.33 -0.31 11.60
N THR A 129 -8.12 0.03 10.35
CA THR A 129 -8.64 1.25 9.72
C THR A 129 -9.72 0.86 8.71
N ALA A 130 -10.88 1.52 8.76
CA ALA A 130 -11.97 1.28 7.83
C ALA A 130 -12.40 2.57 7.14
N PHE A 131 -12.78 2.46 5.86
CA PHE A 131 -13.32 3.57 5.08
C PHE A 131 -14.38 3.08 4.09
N GLN A 132 -15.28 3.99 3.73
CA GLN A 132 -16.38 3.71 2.82
C GLN A 132 -15.92 3.78 1.37
N LEU A 133 -16.58 2.99 0.52
CA LEU A 133 -16.36 2.98 -0.92
C LEU A 133 -17.67 3.31 -1.64
N PRO A 134 -17.62 3.78 -2.89
CA PRO A 134 -18.81 3.89 -3.73
C PRO A 134 -19.54 2.54 -3.85
N ASP A 135 -20.87 2.57 -3.84
CA ASP A 135 -21.73 1.37 -3.83
C ASP A 135 -21.52 0.43 -5.02
N VAL A 136 -20.96 0.95 -6.12
CA VAL A 136 -20.55 0.17 -7.31
C VAL A 136 -19.55 -0.94 -6.94
N PHE A 137 -18.77 -0.77 -5.86
CA PHE A 137 -17.79 -1.75 -5.40
C PHE A 137 -18.36 -2.80 -4.44
N SER A 138 -19.65 -2.77 -4.11
CA SER A 138 -20.28 -3.69 -3.13
C SER A 138 -20.14 -5.18 -3.48
N SER A 139 -20.03 -5.50 -4.77
CA SER A 139 -19.81 -6.89 -5.23
C SER A 139 -18.45 -7.45 -4.84
N VAL A 140 -17.42 -6.60 -4.74
CA VAL A 140 -16.04 -6.99 -4.41
C VAL A 140 -15.72 -6.69 -2.95
N TYR A 141 -16.24 -5.58 -2.43
CA TYR A 141 -16.01 -5.08 -1.07
C TYR A 141 -17.36 -4.85 -0.37
N PRO A 142 -18.05 -5.93 0.02
CA PRO A 142 -19.38 -5.83 0.63
C PRO A 142 -19.27 -5.17 2.00
N GLY A 143 -20.09 -4.17 2.28
CA GLY A 143 -20.10 -3.49 3.56
C GLY A 143 -20.46 -4.41 4.75
N ALA A 144 -20.02 -3.99 5.93
CA ALA A 144 -20.59 -4.48 7.19
C ALA A 144 -21.98 -3.84 7.34
N GLY A 145 -23.05 -4.60 7.10
CA GLY A 145 -24.42 -4.08 7.09
C GLY A 145 -24.76 -3.26 8.33
N GLY A 146 -25.62 -2.25 8.18
CA GLY A 146 -25.99 -1.30 9.25
C GLY A 146 -25.65 0.17 8.97
N CYS A 147 -25.03 0.48 7.84
CA CYS A 147 -24.76 1.84 7.36
C CYS A 147 -25.51 2.13 6.05
N SER A 148 -25.63 3.41 5.66
CA SER A 148 -26.27 3.83 4.39
C SER A 148 -25.56 3.32 3.14
N HIS A 149 -24.26 3.01 3.24
CA HIS A 149 -23.44 2.53 2.13
C HIS A 149 -23.30 1.01 2.15
N THR A 150 -23.41 0.42 0.97
CA THR A 150 -23.38 -1.02 0.70
C THR A 150 -21.97 -1.54 0.44
N ALA A 151 -20.99 -0.65 0.26
CA ALA A 151 -19.59 -0.97 0.02
C ALA A 151 -18.65 -0.33 1.06
N GLY A 152 -17.65 -1.09 1.50
CA GLY A 152 -16.66 -0.60 2.44
C GLY A 152 -15.44 -1.51 2.49
N ILE A 153 -14.31 -0.96 2.91
CA ILE A 153 -13.08 -1.71 3.08
C ILE A 153 -12.52 -1.49 4.48
N LYS A 154 -11.99 -2.57 5.04
CA LYS A 154 -11.29 -2.58 6.31
C LYS A 154 -9.90 -3.16 6.09
N ILE A 155 -8.90 -2.41 6.54
CA ILE A 155 -7.51 -2.84 6.57
C ILE A 155 -7.21 -3.18 8.03
N GLN A 156 -7.09 -4.47 8.30
CA GLN A 156 -6.77 -5.01 9.63
C GLN A 156 -5.31 -5.42 9.65
N LEU A 157 -4.62 -5.01 10.71
CA LEU A 157 -3.20 -5.21 10.90
C LEU A 157 -2.96 -5.89 12.24
N GLU A 158 -2.06 -6.86 12.23
CA GLU A 158 -1.68 -7.59 13.43
C GLU A 158 -0.16 -7.74 13.54
N TYR A 159 0.38 -7.44 14.72
CA TYR A 159 1.79 -7.63 15.03
C TYR A 159 2.02 -8.08 16.47
N ASP A 160 3.15 -8.73 16.69
CA ASP A 160 3.63 -9.13 18.01
C ASP A 160 4.51 -8.02 18.60
N LEU A 161 4.04 -7.42 19.68
CA LEU A 161 4.71 -6.29 20.35
C LEU A 161 6.07 -6.70 20.93
N LEU A 162 6.21 -7.93 21.42
CA LEU A 162 7.42 -8.35 22.11
C LEU A 162 8.56 -8.65 21.12
N SER A 163 8.24 -9.27 19.99
CA SER A 163 9.22 -9.60 18.96
C SER A 163 9.38 -8.50 17.90
N GLY A 164 8.45 -7.53 17.83
CA GLY A 164 8.36 -6.58 16.72
C GLY A 164 7.96 -7.26 15.41
N GLN A 165 7.54 -8.53 15.44
CA GLN A 165 7.24 -9.29 14.25
C GLN A 165 5.85 -8.96 13.72
N PHE A 166 5.79 -8.58 12.45
CA PHE A 166 4.54 -8.45 11.72
C PHE A 166 3.91 -9.83 11.49
N LEU A 167 2.63 -9.98 11.85
CA LEU A 167 1.95 -11.27 11.78
C LEU A 167 1.00 -11.35 10.58
N HIS A 168 0.17 -10.33 10.37
CA HIS A 168 -0.87 -10.40 9.35
C HIS A 168 -1.36 -9.02 8.88
N ILE A 169 -1.72 -8.95 7.58
CA ILE A 169 -2.52 -7.87 7.00
C ILE A 169 -3.72 -8.44 6.27
N HIS A 170 -4.90 -7.90 6.56
CA HIS A 170 -6.13 -8.26 5.87
C HIS A 170 -6.79 -7.03 5.28
N THR A 171 -7.10 -7.04 4.00
CA THR A 171 -7.76 -5.91 3.31
C THR A 171 -9.14 -6.31 2.81
N ARG A 172 -10.05 -6.71 3.71
CA ARG A 172 -11.44 -7.02 3.38
C ARG A 172 -12.38 -6.51 4.47
N SER A 173 -13.63 -6.25 4.08
CA SER A 173 -14.67 -5.76 5.00
C SER A 173 -15.13 -6.80 6.04
N ARG A 174 -14.81 -8.09 5.86
CA ARG A 174 -15.20 -9.20 6.73
C ARG A 174 -14.10 -10.24 6.78
#